data_AF-A0AA86MWL3-F1
#
_entry.id   AF-A0AA86MWL3-F1
#
_cell.length_a   1.000
_cell.length_b   1.000
_cell.length_c   1.000
_cell.angle_alpha   90.00
_cell.angle_beta   90.00
_cell.angle_gamma   90.00
#
_symmetry.space_group_name_H-M   'P 1'
#
loop_
_entity.id
_entity.type
_entity.pdbx_description
1 polymer ?
#
loop_
_entity_poly.entity_id
_entity_poly.type
_entity_poly.pdbx_seq_one_letter_code
_entity_poly.pdbx_strand_id
1 'polypeptide(L)'
;MSEIKGWWVSFRHLWLAIVLVASPWISPSVLQAQHYQDQHGESDAGYGVPGHAEPASKVPQWEGSAEGKAYSEFSHQISALCVLLLGLGELRSSFGVRGKDWDTYLLPGALMAAGVWLLIWSDHDAWPVGHMSFLDTFVRATGEIAQHKQYGLLALGVGAIELARRREALQAPGWLFPLPLFAIVGGLMLFSHNHGAHPAAQHIAMHHALMGTTAVAAGIAKTLAGWKTVRQLSPRAGVGLEGVGTRNISWWDLTWSLLVLVIAVQLLLYRE
;
A
#
# COMPACT_ATOMS: atom_id res chain seq x y z
N MET A 1 -27.73 -10.34 20.31
CA MET A 1 -28.01 -9.96 18.90
C MET A 1 -27.88 -8.44 18.64
N SER A 2 -28.08 -7.58 19.64
CA SER A 2 -27.89 -6.11 19.51
C SER A 2 -26.44 -5.69 19.33
N GLU A 3 -25.49 -6.28 20.06
CA GLU A 3 -24.07 -5.94 19.96
C GLU A 3 -23.49 -6.24 18.57
N ILE A 4 -23.80 -7.42 18.00
CA ILE A 4 -23.35 -7.81 16.64
C ILE A 4 -23.73 -6.75 15.60
N LYS A 5 -24.93 -6.16 15.69
CA LYS A 5 -25.37 -5.09 14.77
C LYS A 5 -24.52 -3.81 14.92
N GLY A 6 -24.07 -3.45 16.12
CA GLY A 6 -23.26 -2.26 16.37
C GLY A 6 -21.86 -2.30 15.74
N TRP A 7 -21.21 -3.47 15.76
CA TRP A 7 -19.89 -3.65 15.12
C TRP A 7 -19.97 -3.63 13.60
N TRP A 8 -21.01 -4.24 13.01
CA TRP A 8 -21.25 -4.19 11.57
C TRP A 8 -21.47 -2.76 11.08
N VAL A 9 -22.16 -1.94 11.88
CA VAL A 9 -22.33 -0.51 11.58
C VAL A 9 -20.97 0.18 11.60
N SER A 10 -20.18 0.07 12.67
CA SER A 10 -18.87 0.75 12.78
C SER A 10 -17.88 0.32 11.70
N PHE A 11 -17.81 -0.99 11.41
CA PHE A 11 -17.00 -1.55 10.33
C PHE A 11 -17.46 -1.07 8.96
N ARG A 12 -18.78 -1.02 8.71
CA ARG A 12 -19.35 -0.50 7.46
C ARG A 12 -19.03 0.97 7.25
N HIS A 13 -19.05 1.79 8.30
CA HIS A 13 -18.70 3.22 8.19
C HIS A 13 -17.20 3.40 7.90
N LEU A 14 -16.33 2.63 8.56
CA LEU A 14 -14.89 2.62 8.26
C LEU A 14 -14.62 2.16 6.82
N TRP A 15 -15.31 1.11 6.37
CA TRP A 15 -15.21 0.63 4.99
C TRP A 15 -15.70 1.63 3.97
N LEU A 16 -16.86 2.25 4.21
CA LEU A 16 -17.38 3.28 3.34
C LEU A 16 -16.42 4.47 3.31
N ALA A 17 -15.82 4.86 4.43
CA ALA A 17 -14.79 5.89 4.43
C ALA A 17 -13.56 5.49 3.60
N ILE A 18 -13.07 4.26 3.72
CA ILE A 18 -11.93 3.75 2.91
C ILE A 18 -12.28 3.73 1.42
N VAL A 19 -13.45 3.20 1.06
CA VAL A 19 -13.92 3.16 -0.34
C VAL A 19 -14.12 4.57 -0.86
N LEU A 20 -14.68 5.49 -0.08
CA LEU A 20 -14.90 6.89 -0.50
C LEU A 20 -13.59 7.68 -0.60
N VAL A 21 -12.55 7.33 0.16
CA VAL A 21 -11.21 7.90 0.01
C VAL A 21 -10.50 7.34 -1.23
N ALA A 22 -10.67 6.06 -1.54
CA ALA A 22 -10.09 5.43 -2.73
C ALA A 22 -10.87 5.72 -4.04
N SER A 23 -12.18 5.94 -3.95
CA SER A 23 -13.13 6.03 -5.07
C SER A 23 -12.91 7.18 -6.07
N PRO A 24 -12.60 8.43 -5.65
CA PRO A 24 -12.45 9.53 -6.61
C PRO A 24 -11.29 9.35 -7.60
N TRP A 25 -10.38 8.39 -7.33
CA TRP A 25 -9.13 8.24 -8.06
C TRP A 25 -8.99 6.91 -8.82
N ILE A 26 -9.99 6.01 -8.71
CA ILE A 26 -10.26 4.95 -9.72
C ILE A 26 -11.13 5.55 -10.85
N SER A 27 -10.85 6.80 -11.22
CA SER A 27 -11.57 7.47 -12.30
C SER A 27 -11.02 7.02 -13.65
N PRO A 28 -11.87 6.80 -14.68
CA PRO A 28 -11.44 6.45 -16.04
C PRO A 28 -10.43 7.43 -16.64
N SER A 29 -10.36 8.66 -16.11
CA SER A 29 -9.40 9.70 -16.50
C SER A 29 -7.93 9.31 -16.28
N VAL A 30 -7.61 8.46 -15.30
CA VAL A 30 -6.22 7.98 -15.09
C VAL A 30 -5.83 6.95 -16.16
N LEU A 31 -6.76 6.09 -16.58
CA LEU A 31 -6.58 5.18 -17.71
C LEU A 31 -6.52 5.93 -19.05
N GLN A 32 -7.27 7.03 -19.18
CA GLN A 32 -7.26 7.89 -20.38
C GLN A 32 -5.95 8.69 -20.51
N ALA A 33 -5.35 9.10 -19.38
CA ALA A 33 -4.08 9.83 -19.37
C ALA A 33 -2.90 8.98 -19.86
N GLN A 34 -2.90 7.67 -19.55
CA GLN A 34 -1.94 6.71 -20.11
C GLN A 34 -2.03 6.64 -21.64
N HIS A 35 -3.25 6.64 -22.20
CA HIS A 35 -3.44 6.60 -23.65
C HIS A 35 -3.06 7.91 -24.37
N TYR A 36 -3.11 9.05 -23.67
CA TYR A 36 -2.76 10.36 -24.24
C TYR A 36 -1.24 10.63 -24.24
N GLN A 37 -0.49 10.09 -23.26
CA GLN A 37 0.98 10.17 -23.26
C GLN A 37 1.62 9.23 -24.29
N ASP A 38 1.09 8.02 -24.47
CA ASP A 38 1.58 7.08 -25.49
C ASP A 38 1.41 7.64 -26.92
N GLN A 39 0.36 8.43 -27.17
CA GLN A 39 0.12 9.02 -28.49
C GLN A 39 1.02 10.22 -28.84
N HIS A 40 1.59 10.91 -27.83
CA HIS A 40 2.49 12.05 -28.06
C HIS A 40 3.98 11.68 -28.05
N GLY A 41 4.33 10.44 -27.71
CA GLY A 41 5.70 9.92 -27.79
C GLY A 41 6.11 9.41 -29.18
N GLU A 42 5.18 9.29 -30.14
CA GLU A 42 5.43 8.61 -31.42
C GLU A 42 5.31 9.49 -32.68
N SER A 43 5.18 10.82 -32.53
CA SER A 43 4.96 11.72 -33.68
C SER A 43 6.00 12.83 -33.81
N ASP A 44 7.29 12.49 -33.83
CA ASP A 44 8.35 13.44 -34.21
C ASP A 44 9.17 12.90 -35.41
N ALA A 45 8.46 12.69 -36.52
CA ALA A 45 9.06 12.54 -37.84
C ALA A 45 8.28 13.36 -38.86
N GLY A 46 8.64 14.64 -38.96
CA GLY A 46 8.39 15.49 -40.13
C GLY A 46 7.08 16.25 -40.12
N TYR A 47 7.14 17.56 -39.90
CA TYR A 47 6.82 18.63 -40.88
C TYR A 47 6.88 19.97 -40.16
N GLY A 48 7.71 20.88 -40.66
CA GLY A 48 7.96 22.17 -40.04
C GLY A 48 6.75 23.12 -40.10
N VAL A 49 6.42 23.72 -38.95
CA VAL A 49 5.65 24.95 -38.83
C VAL A 49 6.36 25.86 -37.83
N PRO A 50 6.80 27.07 -38.20
CA PRO A 50 7.43 28.00 -37.27
C PRO A 50 6.33 28.74 -36.48
N GLY A 51 5.85 28.11 -35.40
CA GLY A 51 5.02 28.74 -34.38
C GLY A 51 5.87 29.03 -33.15
N HIS A 52 5.73 30.24 -32.60
CA HIS A 52 6.44 30.78 -31.44
C HIS A 52 6.68 29.73 -30.34
N ALA A 53 7.92 29.24 -30.26
CA ALA A 53 8.40 28.49 -29.12
C ALA A 53 8.60 29.47 -27.96
N GLU A 54 7.61 29.55 -27.08
CA GLU A 54 7.84 29.89 -25.68
C GLU A 54 9.04 29.06 -25.21
N PRO A 55 10.11 29.68 -24.66
CA PRO A 55 11.28 28.94 -24.25
C PRO A 55 10.85 27.95 -23.17
N ALA A 56 10.85 26.67 -23.52
CA ALA A 56 10.71 25.57 -22.57
C ALA A 56 11.55 25.91 -21.34
N SER A 57 10.87 26.14 -20.22
CA SER A 57 11.50 26.52 -18.97
C SER A 57 12.63 25.54 -18.70
N LYS A 58 13.86 26.05 -18.62
CA LYS A 58 15.08 25.32 -18.28
C LYS A 58 15.06 24.88 -16.80
N VAL A 59 13.98 24.26 -16.35
CA VAL A 59 13.95 23.53 -15.10
C VAL A 59 14.52 22.15 -15.44
N PRO A 60 15.65 21.73 -14.84
CA PRO A 60 16.11 20.37 -14.98
C PRO A 60 14.97 19.43 -14.56
N GLN A 61 14.58 18.51 -15.44
CA GLN A 61 13.55 17.54 -15.12
C GLN A 61 14.11 16.62 -14.02
N TRP A 62 13.67 16.82 -12.76
CA TRP A 62 14.08 15.99 -11.63
C TRP A 62 13.70 14.53 -11.86
N GLU A 63 12.46 14.31 -12.31
CA GLU A 63 11.98 12.98 -12.68
C GLU A 63 12.78 12.40 -13.85
N GLY A 64 13.39 11.23 -13.64
CA GLY A 64 14.26 10.57 -14.60
C GLY A 64 15.70 11.09 -14.66
N SER A 65 16.05 12.15 -13.89
CA SER A 65 17.45 12.49 -13.63
C SER A 65 18.15 11.40 -12.80
N ALA A 66 19.49 11.39 -12.80
CA ALA A 66 20.24 10.42 -12.00
C ALA A 66 19.95 10.55 -10.50
N GLU A 67 19.81 11.79 -10.02
CA GLU A 67 19.48 12.13 -8.64
C GLU A 67 18.05 11.72 -8.28
N GLY A 68 17.08 12.01 -9.16
CA GLY A 68 15.67 11.62 -8.97
C GLY A 68 15.49 10.11 -8.91
N LYS A 69 16.12 9.38 -9.83
CA LYS A 69 16.15 7.91 -9.81
C LYS A 69 16.74 7.36 -8.52
N ALA A 70 17.91 7.86 -8.11
CA ALA A 70 18.56 7.43 -6.87
C ALA A 70 17.67 7.69 -5.64
N TYR A 71 16.96 8.81 -5.63
CA TYR A 71 16.03 9.17 -4.56
C TYR A 71 14.80 8.25 -4.51
N SER A 72 14.20 7.96 -5.66
CA SER A 72 13.08 7.03 -5.76
C SER A 72 13.50 5.61 -5.37
N GLU A 73 14.64 5.11 -5.88
CA GLU A 73 15.19 3.81 -5.51
C GLU A 73 15.45 3.70 -4.00
N PHE A 74 15.97 4.76 -3.38
CA PHE A 74 16.18 4.80 -1.93
C PHE A 74 14.84 4.75 -1.16
N SER A 75 13.82 5.47 -1.62
CA SER A 75 12.47 5.42 -1.03
C SER A 75 11.84 4.03 -1.15
N HIS A 76 12.05 3.35 -2.29
CA HIS A 76 11.63 1.96 -2.48
C HIS A 76 12.37 1.02 -1.54
N GLN A 77 13.68 1.19 -1.32
CA GLN A 77 14.47 0.39 -0.38
C GLN A 77 14.03 0.56 1.08
N ILE A 78 13.71 1.79 1.51
CA ILE A 78 13.16 2.04 2.85
C ILE A 78 11.81 1.32 3.01
N SER A 79 10.94 1.44 2.00
CA SER A 79 9.67 0.71 1.98
C SER A 79 9.90 -0.80 2.02
N ALA A 80 10.88 -1.30 1.28
CA ALA A 80 11.26 -2.70 1.24
C ALA A 80 11.69 -3.22 2.62
N LEU A 81 12.50 -2.45 3.35
CA LEU A 81 12.91 -2.79 4.71
C LEU A 81 11.70 -2.90 5.65
N CYS A 82 10.78 -1.93 5.60
CA CYS A 82 9.56 -1.96 6.42
C CYS A 82 8.67 -3.16 6.08
N VAL A 83 8.45 -3.45 4.79
CA VAL A 83 7.64 -4.59 4.33
C VAL A 83 8.34 -5.93 4.64
N LEU A 84 9.68 -5.97 4.59
CA LEU A 84 10.46 -7.14 4.99
C LEU A 84 10.27 -7.46 6.47
N LEU A 85 10.37 -6.44 7.34
CA LEU A 85 10.11 -6.60 8.78
C LEU A 85 8.69 -7.08 9.03
N LEU A 86 7.71 -6.57 8.25
CA LEU A 86 6.33 -7.03 8.30
C LEU A 86 6.21 -8.51 7.90
N GLY A 87 6.78 -8.91 6.75
CA GLY A 87 6.74 -10.28 6.26
C GLY A 87 7.40 -11.27 7.21
N LEU A 88 8.56 -10.91 7.78
CA LEU A 88 9.27 -11.74 8.75
C LEU A 88 8.51 -11.88 10.08
N GLY A 89 7.88 -10.80 10.54
CA GLY A 89 7.03 -10.83 11.74
C GLY A 89 5.81 -11.74 11.57
N GLU A 90 5.12 -11.63 10.43
CA GLU A 90 3.96 -12.47 10.10
C GLU A 90 4.38 -13.94 9.88
N LEU A 91 5.54 -14.18 9.24
CA LEU A 91 6.08 -15.53 9.04
C LEU A 91 6.39 -16.18 10.39
N ARG A 92 7.07 -15.46 11.27
CA ARG A 92 7.35 -15.90 12.64
C ARG A 92 6.06 -16.23 13.40
N SER A 93 5.05 -15.35 13.32
CA SER A 93 3.73 -15.55 13.91
C SER A 93 3.04 -16.80 13.36
N SER A 94 3.21 -17.10 12.07
CA SER A 94 2.63 -18.27 11.40
C SER A 94 3.22 -19.59 11.92
N PHE A 95 4.47 -19.60 12.38
CA PHE A 95 5.11 -20.74 13.05
C PHE A 95 4.78 -20.84 14.55
N GLY A 96 3.93 -19.96 15.08
CA GLY A 96 3.55 -19.96 16.49
C GLY A 96 4.63 -19.41 17.45
N VAL A 97 5.72 -18.85 16.91
CA VAL A 97 6.81 -18.29 17.71
C VAL A 97 6.44 -16.88 18.17
N ARG A 98 5.74 -16.79 19.30
CA ARG A 98 5.27 -15.50 19.83
C ARG A 98 6.35 -14.75 20.59
N GLY A 99 6.56 -13.49 20.25
CA GLY A 99 7.32 -12.54 21.06
C GLY A 99 6.43 -11.35 21.36
N LYS A 100 6.01 -11.18 22.62
CA LYS A 100 5.00 -10.17 23.00
C LYS A 100 5.34 -8.79 22.45
N ASP A 101 6.58 -8.33 22.65
CA ASP A 101 6.98 -6.98 22.21
C ASP A 101 7.20 -6.91 20.70
N TRP A 102 7.78 -7.96 20.11
CA TRP A 102 8.04 -8.02 18.67
C TRP A 102 6.74 -7.99 17.86
N ASP A 103 5.80 -8.87 18.20
CA ASP A 103 4.55 -9.00 17.49
C ASP A 103 3.66 -7.77 17.73
N THR A 104 3.71 -7.16 18.92
CA THR A 104 2.87 -6.01 19.27
C THR A 104 3.37 -4.70 18.67
N TYR A 105 4.68 -4.48 18.63
CA TYR A 105 5.25 -3.17 18.28
C TYR A 105 5.96 -3.14 16.94
N LEU A 106 6.75 -4.17 16.59
CA LEU A 106 7.55 -4.09 15.37
C LEU A 106 6.68 -4.08 14.12
N LEU A 107 5.70 -4.97 14.05
CA LEU A 107 4.82 -5.12 12.90
C LEU A 107 4.04 -3.84 12.57
N PRO A 108 3.21 -3.33 13.50
CA PRO A 108 2.53 -2.06 13.26
C PRO A 108 3.50 -0.88 13.22
N GLY A 109 4.61 -0.92 13.95
CA GLY A 109 5.65 0.11 13.91
C GLY A 109 6.31 0.25 12.54
N ALA A 110 6.59 -0.85 11.85
CA ALA A 110 7.14 -0.85 10.50
C ALA A 110 6.15 -0.25 9.48
N LEU A 111 4.86 -0.58 9.59
CA LEU A 111 3.81 0.06 8.77
C LEU A 111 3.71 1.56 9.05
N MET A 112 3.75 1.95 10.33
CA MET A 112 3.70 3.36 10.70
C MET A 112 4.94 4.11 10.21
N ALA A 113 6.14 3.52 10.34
CA ALA A 113 7.39 4.10 9.85
C ALA A 113 7.36 4.30 8.33
N ALA A 114 6.91 3.30 7.56
CA ALA A 114 6.69 3.43 6.12
C ALA A 114 5.67 4.55 5.82
N GLY A 115 4.57 4.62 6.58
CA GLY A 115 3.56 5.64 6.41
C GLY A 115 4.07 7.06 6.65
N VAL A 116 4.87 7.26 7.70
CA VAL A 116 5.54 8.54 7.98
C VAL A 116 6.54 8.87 6.87
N TRP A 117 7.31 7.89 6.40
CA TRP A 117 8.25 8.07 5.30
C TRP A 117 7.56 8.60 4.04
N LEU A 118 6.48 7.94 3.62
CA LEU A 118 5.68 8.33 2.46
C LEU A 118 4.97 9.68 2.62
N LEU A 119 4.64 10.09 3.85
CA LEU A 119 4.03 11.40 4.04
C LEU A 119 5.05 12.53 3.98
N ILE A 120 6.24 12.33 4.53
CA ILE A 120 7.18 13.42 4.79
C ILE A 120 8.30 13.47 3.73
N TRP A 121 8.85 12.31 3.34
CA TRP A 121 10.11 12.23 2.60
C TRP A 121 10.00 11.53 1.25
N SER A 122 8.92 10.86 0.87
CA SER A 122 8.85 10.19 -0.45
C SER A 122 9.04 11.14 -1.64
N ASP A 123 8.63 12.40 -1.49
CA ASP A 123 8.58 13.38 -2.57
C ASP A 123 9.34 14.62 -2.14
N HIS A 124 10.47 14.89 -2.79
CA HIS A 124 11.40 15.95 -2.39
C HIS A 124 10.80 17.37 -2.49
N ASP A 125 9.88 17.57 -3.43
CA ASP A 125 9.20 18.85 -3.66
C ASP A 125 7.94 19.03 -2.82
N ALA A 126 7.36 17.94 -2.30
CA ALA A 126 6.09 17.97 -1.61
C ALA A 126 6.21 18.52 -0.18
N TRP A 127 5.12 19.12 0.30
CA TRP A 127 4.97 19.44 1.71
C TRP A 127 5.11 18.16 2.57
N PRO A 128 5.76 18.21 3.74
CA PRO A 128 6.23 19.40 4.46
C PRO A 128 7.70 19.79 4.21
N VAL A 129 8.45 19.01 3.43
CA VAL A 129 9.91 19.20 3.29
C VAL A 129 10.24 20.12 2.11
N GLY A 130 9.54 19.94 1.00
CA GLY A 130 9.77 20.67 -0.23
C GLY A 130 9.05 22.00 -0.33
N HIS A 131 9.09 22.56 -1.53
CA HIS A 131 8.61 23.91 -1.81
C HIS A 131 7.10 23.98 -2.08
N MET A 132 6.43 22.86 -2.37
CA MET A 132 4.99 22.80 -2.60
C MET A 132 4.21 23.15 -1.32
N SER A 133 3.08 23.84 -1.48
CA SER A 133 2.17 24.06 -0.36
C SER A 133 1.40 22.78 0.00
N PHE A 134 0.71 22.78 1.15
CA PHE A 134 -0.20 21.70 1.53
C PHE A 134 -1.28 21.46 0.46
N LEU A 135 -1.93 22.52 -0.02
CA LEU A 135 -2.97 22.39 -1.05
C LEU A 135 -2.40 21.89 -2.37
N ASP A 136 -1.20 22.34 -2.74
CA ASP A 136 -0.55 21.84 -3.95
C ASP A 136 -0.25 20.35 -3.82
N THR A 137 0.23 19.89 -2.66
CA THR A 137 0.58 18.50 -2.40
C THR A 137 -0.62 17.54 -2.41
N PHE A 138 -1.75 17.95 -1.81
CA PHE A 138 -2.89 17.05 -1.62
C PHE A 138 -4.02 17.21 -2.65
N VAL A 139 -4.07 18.34 -3.37
CA VAL A 139 -5.18 18.65 -4.28
C VAL A 139 -4.73 18.85 -5.72
N ARG A 140 -3.56 19.46 -5.94
CA ARG A 140 -3.07 19.83 -7.28
C ARG A 140 -1.86 19.03 -7.76
N ALA A 141 -1.39 18.10 -6.93
CA ALA A 141 -0.19 17.35 -7.20
C ALA A 141 -0.37 16.41 -8.38
N THR A 142 0.76 15.95 -8.91
CA THR A 142 0.79 14.84 -9.86
C THR A 142 0.16 13.59 -9.24
N GLY A 143 -0.31 12.67 -10.09
CA GLY A 143 -0.89 11.41 -9.64
C GLY A 143 0.06 10.63 -8.72
N GLU A 144 1.36 10.68 -9.00
CA GLU A 144 2.42 10.06 -8.21
C GLU A 144 2.48 10.57 -6.76
N ILE A 145 2.69 11.88 -6.57
CA ILE A 145 2.79 12.50 -5.24
C ILE A 145 1.51 12.25 -4.45
N ALA A 146 0.34 12.42 -5.09
CA ALA A 146 -0.94 12.17 -4.45
C ALA A 146 -1.08 10.70 -3.98
N GLN A 147 -0.66 9.75 -4.81
CA GLN A 147 -0.65 8.32 -4.45
C GLN A 147 0.33 8.01 -3.33
N HIS A 148 1.55 8.58 -3.31
CA HIS A 148 2.49 8.44 -2.19
C HIS A 148 1.86 8.89 -0.87
N LYS A 149 1.21 10.06 -0.85
CA LYS A 149 0.55 10.54 0.37
C LYS A 149 -0.63 9.66 0.78
N GLN A 150 -1.40 9.15 -0.19
CA GLN A 150 -2.47 8.19 0.09
C GLN A 150 -1.92 6.89 0.69
N TYR A 151 -0.90 6.28 0.09
CA TYR A 151 -0.24 5.10 0.65
C TYR A 151 0.29 5.37 2.06
N GLY A 152 0.85 6.56 2.30
CA GLY A 152 1.31 6.99 3.61
C GLY A 152 0.21 7.01 4.67
N LEU A 153 -0.93 7.64 4.35
CA LEU A 153 -2.11 7.66 5.23
C LEU A 153 -2.67 6.26 5.47
N LEU A 154 -2.74 5.44 4.42
CA LEU A 154 -3.23 4.07 4.50
C LEU A 154 -2.33 3.23 5.42
N ALA A 155 -1.01 3.28 5.25
CA ALA A 155 -0.04 2.55 6.06
C ALA A 155 -0.06 3.00 7.52
N LEU A 156 -0.13 4.31 7.78
CA LEU A 156 -0.30 4.85 9.13
C LEU A 156 -1.58 4.35 9.80
N GLY A 157 -2.71 4.43 9.09
CA GLY A 157 -4.01 4.02 9.62
C GLY A 157 -4.04 2.54 9.99
N VAL A 158 -3.55 1.66 9.11
CA VAL A 158 -3.47 0.22 9.37
C VAL A 158 -2.52 -0.09 10.50
N GLY A 159 -1.34 0.54 10.52
CA GLY A 159 -0.37 0.36 11.61
C GLY A 159 -0.98 0.72 12.96
N ALA A 160 -1.71 1.83 13.05
CA ALA A 160 -2.41 2.22 14.27
C ALA A 160 -3.51 1.22 14.67
N ILE A 161 -4.32 0.74 13.72
CA ILE A 161 -5.35 -0.27 13.96
C ILE A 161 -4.72 -1.58 14.44
N GLU A 162 -3.66 -2.05 13.79
CA GLU A 162 -2.96 -3.27 14.17
C GLU A 162 -2.31 -3.14 15.56
N LEU A 163 -1.73 -1.99 15.90
CA LEU A 163 -1.20 -1.73 17.24
C LEU A 163 -2.32 -1.80 18.28
N ALA A 164 -3.45 -1.15 18.04
CA ALA A 164 -4.59 -1.15 18.94
C ALA A 164 -5.18 -2.57 19.10
N ARG A 165 -5.28 -3.34 18.01
CA ARG A 165 -5.74 -4.73 18.03
C ARG A 165 -4.81 -5.64 18.83
N ARG A 166 -3.49 -5.50 18.64
CA ARG A 166 -2.48 -6.33 19.32
C ARG A 166 -2.27 -5.94 20.78
N ARG A 167 -2.61 -4.71 21.15
CA ARG A 167 -2.76 -4.27 22.55
C ARG A 167 -4.10 -4.64 23.19
N GLU A 168 -4.92 -5.43 22.50
CA GLU A 168 -6.25 -5.87 22.97
C GLU A 168 -7.25 -4.72 23.19
N ALA A 169 -6.99 -3.52 22.66
CA ALA A 169 -7.93 -2.40 22.70
C ALA A 169 -9.07 -2.55 21.68
N LEU A 170 -8.85 -3.33 20.61
CA LEU A 170 -9.84 -3.64 19.56
C LEU A 170 -10.04 -5.15 19.46
N GLN A 171 -11.01 -5.70 20.21
CA GLN A 171 -11.18 -7.15 20.35
C GLN A 171 -12.22 -7.77 19.43
N ALA A 172 -13.09 -6.98 18.79
CA ALA A 172 -14.11 -7.56 17.93
C ALA A 172 -13.52 -8.24 16.69
N PRO A 173 -14.11 -9.37 16.23
CA PRO A 173 -13.60 -10.14 15.10
C PRO A 173 -13.48 -9.34 13.80
N GLY A 174 -14.28 -8.27 13.62
CA GLY A 174 -14.21 -7.39 12.45
C GLY A 174 -12.86 -6.67 12.29
N TRP A 175 -12.13 -6.46 13.39
CA TRP A 175 -10.82 -5.82 13.37
C TRP A 175 -9.70 -6.71 12.82
N LEU A 176 -9.99 -7.96 12.44
CA LEU A 176 -9.05 -8.83 11.73
C LEU A 176 -8.91 -8.47 10.24
N PHE A 177 -9.85 -7.70 9.69
CA PHE A 177 -9.94 -7.44 8.25
C PHE A 177 -9.27 -6.16 7.74
N PRO A 178 -9.03 -5.09 8.50
CA PRO A 178 -8.36 -3.90 7.97
C PRO A 178 -7.04 -4.22 7.25
N LEU A 179 -6.05 -4.84 7.91
CA LEU A 179 -4.78 -5.17 7.28
C LEU A 179 -4.90 -5.87 5.90
N PRO A 180 -5.63 -7.00 5.74
CA PRO A 180 -5.76 -7.64 4.45
C PRO A 180 -6.50 -6.80 3.40
N LEU A 181 -7.48 -6.00 3.81
CA LEU A 181 -8.23 -5.16 2.89
C LEU A 181 -7.41 -4.00 2.35
N PHE A 182 -6.56 -3.42 3.19
CA PHE A 182 -5.62 -2.41 2.76
C PHE A 182 -4.55 -2.98 1.83
N ALA A 183 -4.12 -4.24 2.01
CA ALA A 183 -3.25 -4.90 1.04
C ALA A 183 -3.93 -5.04 -0.33
N ILE A 184 -5.23 -5.34 -0.36
CA ILE A 184 -6.02 -5.40 -1.60
C ILE A 184 -6.16 -4.00 -2.22
N VAL A 185 -6.61 -3.01 -1.46
CA VAL A 185 -6.83 -1.64 -1.96
C VAL A 185 -5.51 -1.02 -2.43
N GLY A 186 -4.46 -1.09 -1.62
CA GLY A 186 -3.14 -0.61 -1.99
C GLY A 186 -2.57 -1.35 -3.21
N GLY A 187 -2.74 -2.67 -3.26
CA GLY A 187 -2.34 -3.48 -4.42
C GLY A 187 -3.08 -3.09 -5.70
N LEU A 188 -4.38 -2.76 -5.63
CA LEU A 188 -5.16 -2.28 -6.77
C LEU A 188 -4.72 -0.88 -7.23
N MET A 189 -4.35 0.00 -6.29
CA MET A 189 -3.85 1.33 -6.62
C MET A 189 -2.50 1.28 -7.37
N LEU A 190 -1.68 0.25 -7.14
CA LEU A 190 -0.39 0.11 -7.84
C LEU A 190 -0.54 -0.08 -9.35
N PHE A 191 -1.66 -0.60 -9.85
CA PHE A 191 -1.89 -0.76 -11.30
C PHE A 191 -2.00 0.58 -12.04
N SER A 192 -2.39 1.64 -11.33
CA SER A 192 -2.47 3.00 -11.89
C SER A 192 -1.34 3.91 -11.40
N HIS A 193 -0.38 3.37 -10.66
CA HIS A 193 0.77 4.14 -10.18
C HIS A 193 1.79 4.33 -11.31
N ASN A 194 2.13 5.57 -11.58
CA ASN A 194 3.07 5.95 -12.62
C ASN A 194 4.02 7.04 -12.11
N HIS A 195 5.26 7.00 -12.59
CA HIS A 195 6.25 8.04 -12.37
C HIS A 195 6.34 8.88 -13.64
N GLY A 196 5.52 9.94 -13.71
CA GLY A 196 5.49 10.98 -14.75
C GLY A 196 5.96 10.61 -16.17
N ALA A 197 6.61 11.56 -16.85
CA ALA A 197 7.25 11.33 -18.14
C ALA A 197 8.64 10.71 -17.92
N HIS A 198 8.70 9.38 -17.77
CA HIS A 198 9.95 8.66 -17.45
C HIS A 198 10.41 7.73 -18.60
N PRO A 199 11.70 7.72 -18.97
CA PRO A 199 12.22 6.84 -20.05
C PRO A 199 12.00 5.34 -19.81
N ALA A 200 11.86 4.93 -18.55
CA ALA A 200 11.60 3.54 -18.15
C ALA A 200 10.14 3.28 -17.69
N ALA A 201 9.19 4.17 -18.03
CA ALA A 201 7.81 4.10 -17.54
C ALA A 201 7.16 2.72 -17.72
N GLN A 202 7.37 2.03 -18.85
CA GLN A 202 6.81 0.70 -19.09
C GLN A 202 7.39 -0.38 -18.15
N HIS A 203 8.71 -0.33 -17.90
CA HIS A 203 9.39 -1.26 -17.00
C HIS A 203 8.94 -1.07 -15.55
N ILE A 204 8.79 0.20 -15.15
CA ILE A 204 8.29 0.61 -13.83
C ILE A 204 6.82 0.17 -13.66
N ALA A 205 5.97 0.40 -14.65
CA ALA A 205 4.57 -0.04 -14.63
C ALA A 205 4.45 -1.57 -14.50
N MET A 206 5.32 -2.34 -15.16
CA MET A 206 5.37 -3.80 -15.01
C MET A 206 5.73 -4.21 -13.57
N HIS A 207 6.73 -3.56 -12.97
CA HIS A 207 7.09 -3.81 -11.56
C HIS A 207 5.91 -3.52 -10.62
N HIS A 208 5.22 -2.40 -10.82
CA HIS A 208 4.03 -2.05 -10.04
C HIS A 208 2.88 -3.03 -10.24
N ALA A 209 2.62 -3.50 -11.46
CA ALA A 209 1.59 -4.51 -11.72
C ALA A 209 1.89 -5.85 -11.05
N LEU A 210 3.16 -6.29 -11.03
CA LEU A 210 3.59 -7.49 -10.33
C LEU A 210 3.44 -7.35 -8.81
N MET A 211 3.88 -6.22 -8.25
CA MET A 211 3.73 -5.92 -6.83
C MET A 211 2.25 -5.83 -6.43
N GLY A 212 1.43 -5.15 -7.23
CA GLY A 212 -0.01 -5.01 -7.03
C GLY A 212 -0.74 -6.34 -7.06
N THR A 213 -0.44 -7.20 -8.04
CA THR A 213 -0.98 -8.56 -8.13
C THR A 213 -0.61 -9.38 -6.90
N THR A 214 0.66 -9.32 -6.47
CA THR A 214 1.17 -10.02 -5.29
C THR A 214 0.46 -9.53 -4.01
N ALA A 215 0.27 -8.22 -3.87
CA ALA A 215 -0.40 -7.60 -2.72
C ALA A 215 -1.88 -7.98 -2.64
N VAL A 216 -2.59 -7.99 -3.77
CA VAL A 216 -3.99 -8.45 -3.83
C VAL A 216 -4.10 -9.92 -3.44
N ALA A 217 -3.23 -10.78 -4.00
CA ALA A 217 -3.20 -12.20 -3.65
C ALA A 217 -2.91 -12.42 -2.16
N ALA A 218 -1.98 -11.66 -1.59
CA ALA A 218 -1.67 -11.68 -0.16
C ALA A 218 -2.89 -11.31 0.67
N GLY A 219 -3.52 -10.17 0.38
CA GLY A 219 -4.70 -9.71 1.12
C GLY A 219 -5.88 -10.69 1.05
N ILE A 220 -6.08 -11.37 -0.09
CA ILE A 220 -7.07 -12.45 -0.21
C ILE A 220 -6.71 -13.61 0.72
N ALA A 221 -5.47 -14.11 0.69
CA ALA A 221 -5.01 -15.20 1.56
C ALA A 221 -5.24 -14.86 3.04
N LYS A 222 -4.88 -13.64 3.47
CA LYS A 222 -5.04 -13.20 4.86
C LYS A 222 -6.51 -12.99 5.24
N THR A 223 -7.36 -12.56 4.31
CA THR A 223 -8.83 -12.51 4.52
C THR A 223 -9.39 -13.91 4.79
N LEU A 224 -8.97 -14.92 4.02
CA LEU A 224 -9.40 -16.30 4.21
C LEU A 224 -8.94 -16.87 5.57
N ALA A 225 -7.72 -16.55 6.00
CA ALA A 225 -7.22 -16.89 7.34
C ALA A 225 -8.07 -16.25 8.46
N GLY A 226 -8.38 -14.96 8.32
CA GLY A 226 -9.26 -14.22 9.24
C GLY A 226 -10.65 -14.84 9.31
N TRP A 227 -11.26 -15.16 8.17
CA TRP A 227 -12.60 -15.76 8.10
C TRP A 227 -12.68 -17.11 8.82
N LYS A 228 -11.66 -17.96 8.65
CA LYS A 228 -11.54 -19.23 9.40
C LYS A 228 -11.51 -19.00 10.90
N THR A 229 -10.76 -17.99 11.35
CA THR A 229 -10.67 -17.61 12.77
C THR A 229 -12.02 -17.13 13.30
N VAL A 230 -12.74 -16.26 12.58
CA VAL A 230 -14.07 -15.77 12.99
C VAL A 230 -15.08 -16.92 13.10
N ARG A 231 -15.07 -17.88 12.16
CA ARG A 231 -15.93 -19.07 12.23
C ARG A 231 -15.66 -19.93 13.46
N GLN A 232 -14.40 -20.10 13.83
CA GLN A 232 -14.02 -20.86 15.03
C GLN A 232 -14.44 -20.17 16.33
N LEU A 233 -14.46 -18.84 16.35
CA LEU A 233 -14.90 -18.04 17.50
C LEU A 233 -16.44 -17.93 17.60
N SER A 234 -17.19 -18.41 16.61
CA SER A 234 -18.65 -18.27 16.59
C SER A 234 -19.31 -19.28 17.54
N PRO A 235 -20.23 -18.86 18.44
CA PRO A 235 -20.88 -19.73 19.44
C PRO A 235 -21.63 -20.95 18.88
N ARG A 236 -21.93 -20.95 17.57
CA ARG A 236 -22.58 -22.06 16.86
C ARG A 236 -21.67 -23.26 16.59
N ALA A 237 -20.36 -23.14 16.82
CA ALA A 237 -19.42 -24.21 16.50
C ALA A 237 -19.54 -25.43 17.42
N GLY A 238 -20.22 -25.35 18.57
CA GLY A 238 -20.45 -26.52 19.44
C GLY A 238 -19.17 -27.18 20.01
N VAL A 239 -18.00 -26.58 19.76
CA VAL A 239 -16.72 -27.10 20.24
C VAL A 239 -16.45 -26.48 21.60
N GLY A 240 -16.46 -27.31 22.65
CA GLY A 240 -16.11 -26.92 24.01
C GLY A 240 -14.72 -26.27 24.06
N LEU A 241 -14.55 -25.36 25.03
CA LEU A 241 -13.30 -24.63 25.31
C LEU A 241 -12.14 -25.52 25.80
N GLU A 242 -12.34 -26.83 25.88
CA GLU A 242 -11.35 -27.82 26.28
C GLU A 242 -10.74 -28.49 25.05
N GLY A 243 -9.80 -27.81 24.38
CA GLY A 243 -9.14 -28.41 23.22
C GLY A 243 -8.29 -27.49 22.35
N VAL A 244 -8.06 -26.23 22.72
CA VAL A 244 -7.16 -25.33 21.97
C VAL A 244 -5.69 -25.61 22.34
N GLY A 245 -5.31 -26.88 22.31
CA GLY A 245 -3.92 -27.33 22.37
C GLY A 245 -3.39 -27.41 20.94
N THR A 246 -2.39 -26.59 20.63
CA THR A 246 -1.70 -26.43 19.33
C THR A 246 -2.54 -25.74 18.24
N ARG A 247 -2.23 -24.46 17.98
CA ARG A 247 -2.72 -23.76 16.79
C ARG A 247 -2.05 -24.41 15.57
N ASN A 248 -2.80 -25.22 14.84
CA ASN A 248 -2.29 -25.85 13.62
C ASN A 248 -1.91 -24.75 12.61
N ILE A 249 -0.73 -24.87 11.98
CA ILE A 249 -0.21 -23.85 11.06
C ILE A 249 -1.23 -23.65 9.94
N SER A 250 -1.68 -22.42 9.76
CA SER A 250 -2.62 -22.06 8.71
C SER A 250 -1.83 -21.85 7.42
N TRP A 251 -2.05 -22.71 6.42
CA TRP A 251 -1.49 -22.53 5.08
C TRP A 251 -1.79 -21.13 4.50
N TRP A 252 -2.92 -20.53 4.87
CA TRP A 252 -3.27 -19.16 4.48
C TRP A 252 -2.41 -18.09 5.16
N ASP A 253 -2.06 -18.25 6.43
CA ASP A 253 -1.16 -17.32 7.13
C ASP A 253 0.29 -17.43 6.62
N LEU A 254 0.74 -18.65 6.30
CA LEU A 254 2.01 -18.87 5.60
C LEU A 254 2.01 -18.22 4.22
N THR A 255 0.96 -18.45 3.42
CA THR A 255 0.84 -17.88 2.08
C THR A 255 0.88 -16.36 2.12
N TRP A 256 0.12 -15.73 3.03
CA TRP A 256 0.20 -14.29 3.29
C TRP A 256 1.64 -13.84 3.55
N SER A 257 2.30 -14.49 4.50
CA SER A 257 3.62 -14.07 4.96
C SER A 257 4.67 -14.19 3.85
N LEU A 258 4.63 -15.28 3.07
CA LEU A 258 5.51 -15.49 1.93
C LEU A 258 5.26 -14.48 0.81
N LEU A 259 4.00 -14.18 0.49
CA LEU A 259 3.68 -13.17 -0.54
C LEU A 259 4.12 -11.76 -0.10
N VAL A 260 3.98 -11.41 1.18
CA VAL A 260 4.51 -10.14 1.72
C VAL A 260 6.03 -10.08 1.59
N LEU A 261 6.74 -11.18 1.85
CA LEU A 261 8.19 -11.25 1.64
C LEU A 261 8.57 -11.11 0.16
N VAL A 262 7.76 -11.69 -0.75
CA VAL A 262 7.96 -11.54 -2.19
C VAL A 262 7.77 -10.08 -2.63
N ILE A 263 6.85 -9.32 -2.03
CA ILE A 263 6.72 -7.86 -2.27
C ILE A 263 7.97 -7.13 -1.75
N ALA A 264 8.47 -7.47 -0.56
CA ALA A 264 9.69 -6.86 -0.03
C ALA A 264 10.91 -7.09 -0.95
N VAL A 265 11.04 -8.30 -1.51
CA VAL A 265 12.09 -8.60 -2.50
C VAL A 265 11.91 -7.81 -3.78
N GLN A 266 10.68 -7.68 -4.30
CA GLN A 266 10.39 -6.84 -5.47
C GLN A 266 10.81 -5.39 -5.24
N LEU A 267 10.52 -4.82 -4.06
CA LEU A 267 10.93 -3.46 -3.71
C LEU A 267 12.45 -3.31 -3.55
N LEU A 268 13.15 -4.33 -3.01
CA LEU A 268 14.63 -4.32 -2.91
C LEU A 268 15.31 -4.38 -4.28
N LEU A 269 14.69 -5.07 -5.23
CA LEU A 269 15.20 -5.25 -6.59
C LEU A 269 14.72 -4.16 -7.56
N TYR A 270 13.85 -3.25 -7.10
CA TYR A 270 13.34 -2.15 -7.90
C TYR A 270 14.47 -1.24 -8.40
N ARG A 271 14.41 -0.89 -9.69
CA ARG A 271 15.37 -0.04 -10.40
C ARG A 271 14.68 0.77 -11.50
N GLU A 272 15.16 1.99 -11.71
CA GLU A 272 14.61 2.96 -12.68
C GLU A 272 15.51 3.28 -13.88
#